data_AF-A0A6F9APX0-F1
#
_entry.id   AF-A0A6F9APX0-F1
#
_cell.length_a   1.000
_cell.length_b   1.000
_cell.length_c   1.000
_cell.angle_alpha   90.00
_cell.angle_beta   90.00
_cell.angle_gamma   90.00
#
_symmetry.space_group_name_H-M   'P 1'
#
loop_
_entity.id
_entity.type
_entity.pdbx_description
1 polymer ?
#
loop_
_entity_poly.entity_id
_entity_poly.type
_entity_poly.pdbx_seq_one_letter_code
_entity_poly.pdbx_strand_id
1 'polypeptide(L)'
;MGIMTVPWSFWRSCWSLSLFLILALNTHSAWSTPDFSVYLHTILRNHTAHACDGDTLSIKCPSRTSVSVLSAFYGRRVPIKNLCPPANTNMTEDNTGCTSSVAIQKVVSECQDRRSCHIPVISQVFGQDPCPLTSKYLIVSYKCRPGETSPQEHHRTRLVCENERLRLVCKNNTVLAIYSATFGHLLHGSPNCPQETAPQPDMGLKP
;
A
#
# COMPACT_ATOMS: atom_id res chain seq x y z
N MET A 1 -43.31 17.17 -75.94
CA MET A 1 -42.01 16.87 -76.58
C MET A 1 -41.00 17.85 -76.02
N GLY A 2 -39.86 17.53 -75.41
CA GLY A 2 -39.22 16.27 -75.03
C GLY A 2 -38.29 16.58 -73.85
N ILE A 3 -38.10 15.59 -72.98
CA ILE A 3 -37.35 15.66 -71.72
C ILE A 3 -35.87 15.58 -72.06
N MET A 4 -35.05 16.51 -71.56
CA MET A 4 -33.59 16.41 -71.61
C MET A 4 -33.09 15.90 -70.26
N THR A 5 -32.67 14.63 -70.23
CA THR A 5 -32.02 13.96 -69.10
C THR A 5 -30.54 14.36 -69.04
N VAL A 6 -30.03 14.71 -67.86
CA VAL A 6 -28.59 14.79 -67.56
C VAL A 6 -28.25 13.81 -66.42
N PRO A 7 -27.06 13.16 -66.44
CA PRO A 7 -26.83 11.88 -65.78
C PRO A 7 -26.52 11.94 -64.28
N TRP A 8 -27.01 10.92 -63.57
CA TRP A 8 -26.78 10.61 -62.16
C TRP A 8 -25.38 10.06 -61.87
N SER A 9 -24.34 10.87 -61.88
CA SER A 9 -23.00 10.35 -61.54
C SER A 9 -22.08 11.27 -60.75
N PHE A 10 -22.60 12.30 -60.07
CA PHE A 10 -21.76 13.18 -59.23
C PHE A 10 -22.07 13.20 -57.73
N TRP A 11 -23.12 12.50 -57.27
CA TRP A 11 -23.55 12.59 -55.86
C TRP A 11 -23.29 11.37 -54.98
N ARG A 12 -22.52 10.38 -55.43
CA ARG A 12 -22.23 9.17 -54.63
C ARG A 12 -20.91 9.19 -53.85
N SER A 13 -20.00 10.11 -54.14
CA SER A 13 -18.65 10.06 -53.53
C SER A 13 -18.43 11.00 -52.34
N CYS A 14 -19.37 11.90 -52.04
CA CYS A 14 -19.22 12.86 -50.93
C CYS A 14 -20.00 12.45 -49.66
N TRP A 15 -21.03 11.59 -49.80
CA TRP A 15 -21.84 11.13 -48.66
C TRP A 15 -21.23 9.94 -47.91
N SER A 16 -20.33 9.18 -48.54
CA SER A 16 -19.64 8.06 -47.91
C SER A 16 -18.51 8.50 -46.96
N LEU A 17 -17.79 9.59 -47.27
CA LEU A 17 -16.71 10.10 -46.40
C LEU A 17 -17.24 10.88 -45.19
N SER A 18 -18.41 11.52 -45.31
CA SER A 18 -19.04 12.24 -44.19
C SER A 18 -19.61 11.30 -43.12
N LEU A 19 -20.15 10.14 -43.52
CA LEU A 19 -20.70 9.15 -42.58
C LEU A 19 -19.58 8.41 -41.80
N PHE A 20 -18.42 8.19 -42.42
CA PHE A 20 -17.27 7.58 -41.75
C PHE A 20 -16.59 8.51 -40.72
N LEU A 21 -16.65 9.84 -40.92
CA LEU A 21 -16.11 10.80 -39.95
C LEU A 21 -16.99 10.91 -38.68
N ILE A 22 -18.31 10.75 -38.82
CA ILE A 22 -19.26 10.82 -37.69
C ILE A 22 -19.21 9.53 -36.83
N LEU A 23 -18.88 8.38 -37.42
CA LEU A 23 -18.63 7.14 -36.68
C LEU A 23 -17.31 7.17 -35.90
N ALA A 24 -16.30 7.90 -36.36
CA ALA A 24 -15.02 8.07 -35.65
C ALA A 24 -15.10 9.07 -34.48
N LEU A 25 -16.06 10.00 -34.46
CA LEU A 25 -16.25 10.97 -33.38
C LEU A 25 -17.05 10.43 -32.19
N ASN A 26 -17.67 9.24 -32.31
CA ASN A 26 -18.40 8.58 -31.24
C ASN A 26 -17.63 7.45 -30.54
N THR A 27 -16.36 7.23 -30.87
CA THR A 27 -15.49 6.46 -29.98
C THR A 27 -15.10 7.35 -28.81
N HIS A 28 -16.07 7.58 -27.92
CA HIS A 28 -15.76 7.89 -26.53
C HIS A 28 -14.79 6.82 -26.08
N SER A 29 -13.52 7.20 -25.89
CA SER A 29 -12.60 6.38 -25.13
C SER A 29 -13.27 6.15 -23.79
N ALA A 30 -13.79 4.95 -23.58
CA ALA A 30 -14.24 4.50 -22.29
C ALA A 30 -12.99 4.46 -21.42
N TRP A 31 -12.72 5.57 -20.72
CA TRP A 31 -11.74 5.57 -19.65
C TRP A 31 -12.39 4.72 -18.57
N SER A 32 -12.10 3.41 -18.60
CA SER A 32 -12.50 2.49 -17.55
C SER A 32 -12.02 3.11 -16.24
N THR A 33 -12.95 3.51 -15.38
CA THR A 33 -12.62 3.86 -14.01
C THR A 33 -11.87 2.65 -13.43
N PRO A 34 -10.71 2.85 -12.76
CA PRO A 34 -10.01 1.73 -12.16
C PRO A 34 -10.99 0.98 -11.26
N ASP A 35 -11.14 -0.33 -11.48
CA ASP A 35 -12.07 -1.17 -10.75
C ASP A 35 -11.76 -1.03 -9.25
N PHE A 36 -12.65 -0.34 -8.54
CA PHE A 36 -12.50 -0.04 -7.12
C PHE A 36 -12.36 -1.34 -6.31
N SER A 37 -12.95 -2.45 -6.79
CA SER A 37 -12.79 -3.78 -6.19
C SER A 37 -11.34 -4.25 -6.23
N VAL A 38 -10.67 -4.14 -7.38
CA VAL A 38 -9.25 -4.52 -7.55
C VAL A 38 -8.34 -3.64 -6.71
N TYR A 39 -8.64 -2.33 -6.67
CA TYR A 39 -7.92 -1.38 -5.81
C TYR A 39 -8.08 -1.76 -4.32
N LEU A 40 -9.29 -2.07 -3.87
CA LEU A 40 -9.59 -2.48 -2.50
C LEU A 40 -8.86 -3.78 -2.13
N HIS A 41 -8.92 -4.78 -3.00
CA HIS A 41 -8.20 -6.05 -2.84
C HIS A 41 -6.69 -5.84 -2.68
N THR A 42 -6.11 -4.88 -3.41
CA THR A 42 -4.67 -4.59 -3.34
C THR A 42 -4.26 -3.95 -2.02
N ILE A 43 -5.10 -3.10 -1.45
CA ILE A 43 -4.84 -2.35 -0.21
C ILE A 43 -5.11 -3.20 1.03
N LEU A 44 -6.15 -4.03 1.00
CA LEU A 44 -6.53 -4.88 2.13
C LEU A 44 -5.68 -6.14 2.27
N ARG A 45 -4.94 -6.54 1.24
CA ARG A 45 -4.09 -7.73 1.27
C ARG A 45 -2.74 -7.43 1.91
N ASN A 46 -2.27 -8.37 2.73
CA ASN A 46 -0.90 -8.39 3.20
C ASN A 46 0.01 -8.88 2.06
N HIS A 47 1.05 -8.11 1.80
CA HIS A 47 2.08 -8.42 0.83
C HIS A 47 3.34 -8.88 1.55
N THR A 48 4.12 -9.72 0.89
CA THR A 48 5.43 -10.15 1.39
C THR A 48 6.45 -9.94 0.27
N ALA A 49 7.49 -9.18 0.57
CA ALA A 49 8.62 -8.99 -0.33
C ALA A 49 9.88 -9.52 0.33
N HIS A 50 10.80 -10.05 -0.48
CA HIS A 50 12.08 -10.54 0.00
C HIS A 50 13.20 -10.24 -1.00
N ALA A 51 14.43 -10.16 -0.50
CA ALA A 51 15.64 -9.98 -1.29
C ALA A 51 16.83 -10.64 -0.59
N CYS A 52 17.78 -11.15 -1.38
CA CYS A 52 18.96 -11.85 -0.88
C CYS A 52 20.08 -10.88 -0.53
N ASP A 53 21.08 -11.35 0.23
CA ASP A 53 22.28 -10.56 0.54
C ASP A 53 22.99 -10.10 -0.75
N GLY A 54 23.28 -8.80 -0.84
CA GLY A 54 23.80 -8.13 -2.04
C GLY A 54 22.75 -7.52 -2.96
N ASP A 55 21.49 -7.95 -2.87
CA ASP A 55 20.40 -7.39 -3.68
C ASP A 55 19.81 -6.12 -3.06
N THR A 56 18.89 -5.47 -3.78
CA THR A 56 18.07 -4.36 -3.27
C THR A 56 16.60 -4.77 -3.22
N LEU A 57 16.00 -4.73 -2.03
CA LEU A 57 14.56 -4.89 -1.87
C LEU A 57 13.85 -3.65 -2.40
N SER A 58 12.84 -3.82 -3.26
CA SER A 58 11.96 -2.73 -3.70
C SER A 58 10.52 -3.02 -3.30
N ILE A 59 9.92 -2.06 -2.58
CA ILE A 59 8.50 -2.09 -2.25
C ILE A 59 7.84 -0.88 -2.89
N LYS A 60 6.72 -1.10 -3.59
CA LYS A 60 5.95 -0.05 -4.24
C LYS A 60 4.46 -0.27 -4.05
N CYS A 61 3.80 0.76 -3.55
CA CYS A 61 2.35 0.82 -3.41
C CYS A 61 1.69 1.59 -4.57
N PRO A 62 0.41 1.28 -4.88
CA PRO A 62 -0.39 2.01 -5.86
C PRO A 62 -0.47 3.53 -5.59
N SER A 63 -0.93 4.28 -6.58
CA SER A 63 -1.14 5.72 -6.44
C SER A 63 -2.02 6.05 -5.22
N ARG A 64 -1.65 7.11 -4.49
CA ARG A 64 -2.39 7.64 -3.32
C ARG A 64 -2.45 6.69 -2.11
N THR A 65 -1.58 5.69 -2.08
CA THR A 65 -1.37 4.82 -0.92
C THR A 65 0.09 4.87 -0.47
N SER A 66 0.33 4.54 0.79
CA SER A 66 1.64 4.45 1.41
C SER A 66 1.85 3.07 2.05
N VAL A 67 3.10 2.69 2.21
CA VAL A 67 3.48 1.44 2.86
C VAL A 67 3.23 1.55 4.36
N SER A 68 2.55 0.54 4.91
CA SER A 68 2.45 0.26 6.34
C SER A 68 3.19 -1.03 6.61
N VAL A 69 4.33 -0.94 7.27
CA VAL A 69 5.15 -2.11 7.62
C VAL A 69 4.44 -2.91 8.71
N LEU A 70 4.35 -4.22 8.55
CA LEU A 70 3.75 -5.14 9.53
C LEU A 70 4.83 -5.88 10.32
N SER A 71 5.83 -6.42 9.61
CA SER A 71 6.98 -7.09 10.21
C SER A 71 8.16 -7.08 9.25
N ALA A 72 9.37 -7.19 9.78
CA ALA A 72 10.57 -7.40 8.99
C ALA A 72 11.52 -8.37 9.67
N PHE A 73 12.23 -9.12 8.87
CA PHE A 73 13.21 -10.10 9.28
C PHE A 73 14.45 -9.97 8.41
N TYR A 74 15.63 -9.83 9.01
CA TYR A 74 16.91 -9.94 8.32
C TYR A 74 17.76 -11.02 9.01
N GLY A 75 18.23 -11.99 8.24
CA GLY A 75 19.02 -13.11 8.76
C GLY A 75 18.83 -14.37 7.91
N ARG A 76 18.95 -15.54 8.55
CA ARG A 76 18.62 -16.83 7.93
C ARG A 76 17.88 -17.73 8.92
N ARG A 77 16.74 -18.28 8.49
CA ARG A 77 15.95 -19.29 9.22
C ARG A 77 15.70 -20.56 8.43
N VAL A 78 15.88 -20.49 7.12
CA VAL A 78 15.67 -21.61 6.19
C VAL A 78 17.03 -22.05 5.64
N PRO A 79 17.26 -23.36 5.51
CA PRO A 79 18.50 -23.89 4.97
C PRO A 79 18.92 -23.27 3.64
N ILE A 80 20.23 -23.19 3.44
CA ILE A 80 20.85 -22.48 2.30
C ILE A 80 20.36 -22.92 0.92
N LYS A 81 19.99 -24.19 0.79
CA LYS A 81 19.47 -24.83 -0.43
C LYS A 81 18.07 -24.38 -0.86
N ASN A 82 17.28 -23.80 0.05
CA ASN A 82 15.87 -23.50 -0.20
C ASN A 82 15.60 -22.03 -0.54
N LEU A 83 16.44 -21.10 -0.05
CA LEU A 83 16.27 -19.67 -0.25
C LEU A 83 17.61 -18.95 -0.26
N CYS A 84 17.82 -18.11 -1.29
CA CYS A 84 19.07 -17.38 -1.52
C CYS A 84 20.30 -18.29 -1.48
N PRO A 85 20.44 -19.25 -2.43
CA PRO A 85 21.63 -20.08 -2.52
C PRO A 85 22.84 -19.22 -2.91
N PRO A 86 24.01 -19.42 -2.29
CA PRO A 86 25.21 -18.66 -2.60
C PRO A 86 25.70 -19.05 -4.01
N ALA A 87 26.19 -18.05 -4.75
CA ALA A 87 26.88 -18.31 -6.01
C ALA A 87 28.22 -19.05 -5.81
N ASN A 88 28.81 -18.96 -4.61
CA ASN A 88 30.15 -19.45 -4.29
C ASN A 88 30.08 -20.51 -3.17
N THR A 89 30.73 -21.66 -3.36
CA THR A 89 30.72 -22.81 -2.43
C THR A 89 31.48 -22.61 -1.11
N ASN A 90 32.09 -21.45 -0.89
CA ASN A 90 32.86 -21.15 0.33
C ASN A 90 31.97 -20.77 1.53
N MET A 91 30.65 -20.64 1.33
CA MET A 91 29.66 -20.41 2.39
C MET A 91 29.12 -21.77 2.86
N THR A 92 29.73 -22.33 3.89
CA THR A 92 29.49 -23.71 4.34
C THR A 92 28.66 -23.80 5.63
N GLU A 93 28.52 -22.71 6.39
CA GLU A 93 27.81 -22.70 7.66
C GLU A 93 26.35 -22.28 7.49
N ASP A 94 25.44 -23.23 7.74
CA ASP A 94 23.98 -23.01 7.72
C ASP A 94 23.52 -22.61 9.13
N ASN A 95 23.83 -21.39 9.55
CA ASN A 95 23.33 -20.89 10.83
C ASN A 95 21.88 -20.39 10.68
N THR A 96 20.93 -21.32 10.78
CA THR A 96 19.48 -21.04 10.72
C THR A 96 18.91 -20.33 11.97
N GLY A 97 19.75 -20.02 12.97
CA GLY A 97 19.36 -19.29 14.18
C GLY A 97 19.61 -17.78 14.12
N CYS A 98 19.98 -17.25 12.96
CA CYS A 98 20.50 -15.90 12.81
C CYS A 98 19.39 -14.88 12.51
N THR A 99 19.24 -13.86 13.38
CA THR A 99 18.26 -12.77 13.22
C THR A 99 18.87 -11.44 13.69
N SER A 100 18.74 -10.37 12.90
CA SER A 100 19.02 -9.00 13.33
C SER A 100 17.81 -8.37 14.03
N SER A 101 18.02 -7.78 15.21
CA SER A 101 17.01 -7.03 15.96
C SER A 101 16.70 -5.66 15.35
N VAL A 102 17.62 -5.10 14.54
CA VAL A 102 17.50 -3.76 13.94
C VAL A 102 16.66 -3.79 12.65
N ALA A 103 16.38 -4.98 12.11
CA ALA A 103 15.68 -5.17 10.84
C ALA A 103 14.37 -4.39 10.74
N ILE A 104 13.50 -4.51 11.75
CA ILE A 104 12.19 -3.83 11.76
C ILE A 104 12.34 -2.31 11.81
N GLN A 105 13.23 -1.79 12.65
CA GLN A 105 13.44 -0.35 12.81
C GLN A 105 13.93 0.27 11.51
N LYS A 106 14.89 -0.40 10.84
CA LYS A 106 15.43 0.05 9.57
C LYS A 106 14.39 0.06 8.45
N VAL A 107 13.59 -1.01 8.34
CA VAL A 107 12.53 -1.08 7.33
C VAL A 107 11.45 -0.04 7.59
N VAL A 108 11.06 0.18 8.85
CA VAL A 108 10.14 1.25 9.22
C VAL A 108 10.70 2.61 8.84
N SER A 109 11.96 2.92 9.19
CA SER A 109 12.54 4.24 8.86
C SER A 109 12.61 4.51 7.36
N GLU A 110 12.84 3.48 6.54
CA GLU A 110 12.99 3.63 5.09
C GLU A 110 11.66 3.58 4.34
N CYS A 111 10.71 2.75 4.76
CA CYS A 111 9.51 2.46 3.99
C CYS A 111 8.22 3.04 4.57
N GLN A 112 8.13 3.20 5.89
CA GLN A 112 6.89 3.61 6.53
C GLN A 112 6.39 4.94 5.96
N ASP A 113 5.11 4.98 5.58
CA ASP A 113 4.43 6.14 5.01
C ASP A 113 4.99 6.66 3.68
N ARG A 114 5.89 5.90 3.05
CA ARG A 114 6.33 6.16 1.67
C ARG A 114 5.52 5.33 0.68
N ARG A 115 5.32 5.86 -0.53
CA ARG A 115 4.71 5.09 -1.63
C ARG A 115 5.67 4.06 -2.21
N SER A 116 6.95 4.38 -2.25
CA SER A 116 8.01 3.52 -2.80
C SER A 116 9.23 3.65 -1.91
N CYS A 117 9.90 2.54 -1.65
CA CYS A 117 11.17 2.50 -0.93
C CYS A 117 12.09 1.42 -1.54
N HIS A 118 13.39 1.63 -1.35
CA HIS A 118 14.45 0.73 -1.80
C HIS A 118 15.42 0.51 -0.65
N ILE A 119 15.69 -0.75 -0.31
CA ILE A 119 16.57 -1.08 0.81
C ILE A 119 17.67 -2.02 0.30
N PRO A 120 18.94 -1.60 0.28
CA PRO A 120 20.05 -2.49 -0.01
C PRO A 120 20.16 -3.54 1.10
N VAL A 121 20.18 -4.81 0.72
CA VAL A 121 20.25 -5.95 1.63
C VAL A 121 21.72 -6.30 1.84
N ILE A 122 22.38 -5.55 2.71
CA ILE A 122 23.78 -5.76 3.09
C ILE A 122 23.94 -5.58 4.60
N SER A 123 24.89 -6.27 5.21
CA SER A 123 25.04 -6.29 6.67
C SER A 123 25.25 -4.88 7.27
N GLN A 124 25.98 -3.98 6.58
CA GLN A 124 26.22 -2.61 7.07
C GLN A 124 24.93 -1.79 7.29
N VAL A 125 23.87 -2.09 6.55
CA VAL A 125 22.58 -1.40 6.64
C VAL A 125 21.79 -1.84 7.88
N PHE A 126 22.02 -3.06 8.34
CA PHE A 126 21.31 -3.71 9.45
C PHE A 126 22.16 -3.82 10.73
N GLY A 127 23.29 -3.13 10.77
CA GLY A 127 24.18 -3.04 11.93
C GLY A 127 25.26 -4.12 11.96
N GLN A 128 25.51 -4.67 13.15
CA GLN A 128 26.47 -5.75 13.31
C GLN A 128 25.93 -7.03 12.68
N ASP A 129 26.76 -7.73 11.90
CA ASP A 129 26.35 -8.96 11.23
C ASP A 129 26.03 -10.06 12.26
N PRO A 130 24.77 -10.53 12.35
CA PRO A 130 24.38 -11.57 13.31
C PRO A 130 24.96 -12.96 12.98
N CYS A 131 25.40 -13.19 11.74
CA CYS A 131 26.04 -14.44 11.32
C CYS A 131 26.99 -14.17 10.13
N PRO A 132 28.27 -13.90 10.40
CA PRO A 132 29.29 -13.84 9.36
C PRO A 132 29.33 -15.15 8.57
N LEU A 133 29.73 -15.09 7.29
CA LEU A 133 29.86 -16.27 6.41
C LEU A 133 28.55 -17.06 6.16
N THR A 134 27.40 -16.56 6.64
CA THR A 134 26.09 -17.07 6.26
C THR A 134 25.43 -16.07 5.31
N SER A 135 25.01 -16.53 4.13
CA SER A 135 24.20 -15.73 3.21
C SER A 135 22.89 -15.37 3.89
N LYS A 136 22.52 -14.10 3.99
CA LYS A 136 21.28 -13.67 4.66
C LYS A 136 20.21 -13.29 3.64
N TYR A 137 18.99 -13.07 4.12
CA TYR A 137 17.92 -12.50 3.32
C TYR A 137 17.05 -11.59 4.17
N LEU A 138 16.47 -10.58 3.52
CA LEU A 138 15.48 -9.70 4.10
C LEU A 138 14.09 -10.19 3.68
N ILE A 139 13.17 -10.35 4.63
CA ILE A 139 11.74 -10.56 4.38
C ILE A 139 10.98 -9.44 5.05
N VAL A 140 10.11 -8.77 4.30
CA VAL A 140 9.24 -7.71 4.79
C VAL A 140 7.79 -8.07 4.50
N SER A 141 6.98 -8.10 5.55
CA SER A 141 5.52 -8.15 5.45
C SER A 141 4.97 -6.74 5.59
N TYR A 142 4.13 -6.33 4.65
CA TYR A 142 3.58 -4.98 4.60
C TYR A 142 2.18 -4.96 3.99
N LYS A 143 1.46 -3.86 4.20
CA LYS A 143 0.23 -3.54 3.48
C LYS A 143 0.32 -2.14 2.90
N CYS A 144 -0.44 -1.87 1.85
CA CYS A 144 -0.62 -0.50 1.38
C CYS A 144 -1.83 0.10 2.10
N ARG A 145 -1.72 1.32 2.64
CA ARG A 145 -2.83 2.06 3.25
C ARG A 145 -3.05 3.37 2.51
N PRO A 146 -4.27 3.90 2.40
CA PRO A 146 -4.47 5.25 1.89
C PRO A 146 -3.67 6.25 2.75
N GLY A 147 -2.87 7.11 2.13
CA GLY A 147 -2.09 8.12 2.86
C GLY A 147 -2.99 9.23 3.40
N GLU A 148 -2.60 9.86 4.52
CA GLU A 148 -3.36 10.96 5.15
C GLU A 148 -3.57 12.16 4.21
N THR A 149 -2.63 12.38 3.30
CA THR A 149 -2.66 13.44 2.28
C THR A 149 -3.30 13.00 0.97
N SER A 150 -3.99 11.86 0.93
CA SER A 150 -4.87 11.50 -0.17
C SER A 150 -6.25 12.14 0.08
N PRO A 151 -6.57 13.31 -0.51
CA PRO A 151 -7.92 13.89 -0.47
C PRO A 151 -8.90 13.10 -1.35
N GLN A 152 -8.74 11.78 -1.47
CA GLN A 152 -9.79 10.94 -2.00
C GLN A 152 -10.93 10.95 -0.98
N GLU A 153 -11.96 11.71 -1.34
CA GLU A 153 -13.24 12.03 -0.68
C GLU A 153 -13.98 10.88 0.03
N HIS A 154 -13.48 9.64 -0.08
CA HIS A 154 -14.06 8.41 0.44
C HIS A 154 -13.32 7.79 1.63
N HIS A 155 -12.07 8.19 1.94
CA HIS A 155 -11.39 7.69 3.13
C HIS A 155 -11.57 8.67 4.29
N ARG A 156 -12.32 8.24 5.32
CA ARG A 156 -12.59 9.04 6.51
C ARG A 156 -12.11 8.30 7.74
N THR A 157 -11.14 8.87 8.45
CA THR A 157 -10.81 8.44 9.80
C THR A 157 -11.95 8.87 10.73
N ARG A 158 -12.48 7.94 11.53
CA ARG A 158 -13.47 8.21 12.57
C ARG A 158 -12.88 7.80 13.91
N LEU A 159 -12.98 8.69 14.88
CA LEU A 159 -12.56 8.49 16.26
C LEU A 159 -13.81 8.64 17.14
N VAL A 160 -13.94 7.74 18.10
CA VAL A 160 -15.04 7.65 19.06
C VAL A 160 -14.44 7.27 20.41
N CYS A 161 -14.92 7.89 21.48
CA CYS A 161 -14.37 7.69 22.81
C CYS A 161 -14.93 6.41 23.44
N GLU A 162 -14.30 6.00 24.55
CA GLU A 162 -14.81 4.89 25.34
C GLU A 162 -16.26 5.17 25.79
N ASN A 163 -17.10 4.12 25.81
CA ASN A 163 -18.54 4.19 26.13
C ASN A 163 -19.43 4.95 25.14
N GLU A 164 -18.87 5.55 24.09
CA GLU A 164 -19.64 6.10 22.97
C GLU A 164 -19.90 5.05 21.87
N ARG A 165 -20.82 5.36 20.95
CA ARG A 165 -21.18 4.46 19.84
C ARG A 165 -20.70 5.00 18.50
N LEU A 166 -19.81 4.26 17.82
CA LEU A 166 -19.40 4.56 16.45
C LEU A 166 -20.43 4.06 15.44
N ARG A 167 -21.09 4.99 14.74
CA ARG A 167 -22.03 4.67 13.66
C ARG A 167 -21.39 4.92 12.29
N LEU A 168 -21.10 3.84 11.57
CA LEU A 168 -20.59 3.90 10.19
C LEU A 168 -21.75 3.72 9.21
N VAL A 169 -22.01 4.74 8.40
CA VAL A 169 -23.09 4.74 7.39
C VAL A 169 -22.52 5.21 6.07
N CYS A 170 -22.77 4.43 5.02
CA CYS A 170 -22.50 4.79 3.64
C CYS A 170 -23.71 5.50 3.02
N LYS A 171 -23.47 6.48 2.13
CA LYS A 171 -24.54 7.11 1.33
C LYS A 171 -24.71 6.34 0.01
N ASN A 172 -25.95 6.23 -0.47
CA ASN A 172 -26.30 5.56 -1.74
C ASN A 172 -25.94 4.05 -1.74
N ASN A 173 -25.93 3.39 -2.91
CA ASN A 173 -25.50 1.99 -3.09
C ASN A 173 -23.98 1.80 -2.94
N THR A 174 -23.36 2.42 -1.94
CA THR A 174 -21.92 2.26 -1.65
C THR A 174 -21.70 1.30 -0.48
N VAL A 175 -20.58 0.57 -0.52
CA VAL A 175 -20.21 -0.42 0.50
C VAL A 175 -19.18 0.20 1.45
N LEU A 176 -19.33 -0.08 2.74
CA LEU A 176 -18.36 0.31 3.75
C LEU A 176 -17.16 -0.66 3.72
N ALA A 177 -15.96 -0.13 3.53
CA ALA A 177 -14.72 -0.89 3.65
C ALA A 177 -13.87 -0.34 4.81
N ILE A 178 -13.58 -1.18 5.80
CA ILE A 178 -12.78 -0.83 6.97
C ILE A 178 -11.32 -1.25 6.72
N TYR A 179 -10.42 -0.27 6.58
CA TYR A 179 -8.99 -0.52 6.28
C TYR A 179 -8.14 -0.75 7.54
N SER A 180 -8.49 -0.09 8.63
CA SER A 180 -7.83 -0.23 9.92
C SER A 180 -8.78 0.20 11.04
N ALA A 181 -8.75 -0.53 12.15
CA ALA A 181 -9.40 -0.15 13.39
C ALA A 181 -8.43 -0.42 14.54
N THR A 182 -8.33 0.53 15.46
CA THR A 182 -7.46 0.45 16.64
C THR A 182 -8.27 0.88 17.86
N PHE A 183 -8.20 0.11 18.94
CA PHE A 183 -8.81 0.42 20.23
C PHE A 183 -7.71 0.63 21.26
N GLY A 184 -7.79 1.71 22.04
CA GLY A 184 -6.80 2.09 23.04
C GLY A 184 -6.53 3.59 23.03
N HIS A 185 -5.39 3.99 23.61
CA HIS A 185 -4.98 5.39 23.69
C HIS A 185 -4.06 5.79 22.51
N LEU A 186 -4.28 6.99 21.97
CA LEU A 186 -3.34 7.60 21.03
C LEU A 186 -2.09 8.05 21.79
N LEU A 187 -0.90 7.89 21.18
CA LEU A 187 0.38 8.29 21.79
C LEU A 187 0.44 9.77 22.20
N HIS A 188 -0.26 10.66 21.49
CA HIS A 188 -0.33 12.10 21.79
C HIS A 188 -1.69 12.51 22.38
N GLY A 189 -2.50 11.54 22.80
CA GLY A 189 -3.91 11.76 23.13
C GLY A 189 -4.71 12.25 21.91
N SER A 190 -6.00 12.51 22.12
CA SER A 190 -6.82 13.23 21.15
C SER A 190 -7.55 14.34 21.89
N PRO A 191 -7.56 15.59 21.39
CA PRO A 191 -8.36 16.65 22.00
C PRO A 191 -9.87 16.31 22.00
N ASN A 192 -10.30 15.36 21.16
CA ASN A 192 -11.68 14.92 21.05
C ASN A 192 -12.06 13.82 22.06
N CYS A 193 -11.08 13.15 22.68
CA CYS A 193 -11.28 12.18 23.76
C CYS A 193 -10.34 12.52 24.93
N PRO A 194 -10.63 13.58 25.69
CA PRO A 194 -9.85 13.92 26.88
C PRO A 194 -9.94 12.78 27.90
N GLN A 195 -8.80 12.44 28.53
CA GLN A 195 -8.82 11.58 29.70
C GLN A 195 -9.38 12.38 30.87
N GLU A 196 -10.40 11.85 31.52
CA GLU A 196 -10.92 12.41 32.75
C GLU A 196 -9.89 12.14 33.85
N THR A 197 -9.17 13.18 34.26
CA THR A 197 -8.27 13.10 35.40
C THR A 197 -9.13 12.72 36.62
N ALA A 198 -8.93 11.51 37.16
CA ALA A 198 -9.60 11.12 38.38
C ALA A 198 -9.39 12.21 39.45
N PRO A 199 -10.45 12.67 40.15
CA PRO A 199 -10.27 13.60 41.25
C PRO A 199 -9.29 12.98 42.26
N GLN A 200 -8.17 13.65 42.53
CA GLN A 200 -7.34 13.32 43.69
C GLN A 200 -8.27 13.38 44.91
N PRO A 201 -8.28 12.37 45.79
CA PRO A 201 -8.92 12.53 47.08
C PRO A 201 -8.18 13.65 47.80
N ASP A 202 -8.91 14.74 48.02
CA ASP A 202 -8.51 15.89 48.81
C ASP A 202 -8.09 15.38 50.19
N MET A 203 -6.78 15.22 50.42
CA MET A 203 -6.23 15.02 51.76
C MET A 203 -6.37 16.36 52.48
N GLY A 204 -7.59 16.64 52.92
CA GLY A 204 -7.91 17.72 53.83
C GLY A 204 -7.15 17.52 55.13
N LEU A 205 -6.05 18.26 55.27
CA LEU A 205 -5.40 18.52 56.55
C LEU A 205 -6.40 19.30 57.40
N LYS A 206 -7.01 18.65 58.40
CA LYS A 206 -7.81 19.32 59.43
C LYS A 206 -6.89 19.62 60.63
N PRO A 207 -6.95 20.84 61.20
CA PRO A 207 -6.00 21.35 62.20
C PRO A 207 -5.96 20.54 63.50
#